data_AF-A0A7V9G1S8-F1
#
_entry.id   AF-A0A7V9G1S8-F1
#
_cell.length_a   1.000
_cell.length_b   1.000
_cell.length_c   1.000
_cell.angle_alpha   90.00
_cell.angle_beta   90.00
_cell.angle_gamma   90.00
#
_symmetry.space_group_name_H-M   'P 1'
#
loop_
_entity.id
_entity.type
_entity.pdbx_description
1 polymer ?
#
loop_
_entity_poly.entity_id
_entity_poly.type
_entity_poly.pdbx_seq_one_letter_code
_entity_poly.pdbx_strand_id
1 'polypeptide(L)'
;GVMAAARRRLSAGSAIVAGAVLLVLLPFAVSRLPVTLSNATPGAELLAHQVEGLSNPFDPQSSTLLLHLDLVWAGIVRGFLDPLGLGISAVTIAGSKFGGLNINTEVDPSNVAVALGLPGLVTYLIILALAFRGAYTLAKRRRDPLALVALGVLVVTTFGWLNGGQYAVAFLPWLILGWMDRRLTDPPPTESPPAIDLHVRHLR
;
A
#
# COMPACT_ATOMS: atom_id res chain seq x y z
N GLY A 1 -1.39 6.48 10.55
CA GLY A 1 -0.47 7.64 10.48
C GLY A 1 -0.80 8.59 9.34
N VAL A 2 -0.62 8.16 8.09
CA VAL A 2 -0.71 9.03 6.89
C VAL A 2 -2.02 9.79 6.74
N MET A 3 -3.17 9.14 7.02
CA MET A 3 -4.49 9.78 6.94
C MET A 3 -4.63 10.90 7.97
N ALA A 4 -4.15 10.69 9.20
CA ALA A 4 -4.17 11.70 10.25
C ALA A 4 -3.24 12.88 9.89
N ALA A 5 -2.07 12.60 9.31
CA ALA A 5 -1.14 13.62 8.84
C ALA A 5 -1.75 14.47 7.70
N ALA A 6 -2.41 13.83 6.73
CA ALA A 6 -3.13 14.51 5.66
C ALA A 6 -4.26 15.39 6.22
N ARG A 7 -5.06 14.85 7.15
CA ARG A 7 -6.15 15.59 7.83
C ARG A 7 -5.64 16.83 8.58
N ARG A 8 -4.45 16.74 9.20
CA ARG A 8 -3.76 17.82 9.90
C ARG A 8 -2.90 18.72 9.01
N ARG A 9 -2.95 18.54 7.68
CA ARG A 9 -2.19 19.32 6.69
C ARG A 9 -0.67 19.26 6.84
N LEU A 10 -0.14 18.22 7.46
CA LEU A 10 1.30 18.01 7.54
C LEU A 10 1.91 17.79 6.15
N SER A 11 3.22 17.98 6.02
CA SER A 11 3.93 17.64 4.77
C SER A 11 3.99 16.11 4.61
N ALA A 12 4.02 15.62 3.38
CA ALA A 12 4.17 14.19 3.10
C ALA A 12 5.45 13.64 3.73
N GLY A 13 6.55 14.40 3.69
CA GLY A 13 7.80 14.05 4.37
C GLY A 13 7.62 13.82 5.87
N SER A 14 6.88 14.68 6.58
CA SER A 14 6.59 14.49 8.00
C SER A 14 5.79 13.21 8.26
N ALA A 15 4.83 12.90 7.38
CA ALA A 15 4.02 11.68 7.48
C ALA A 15 4.88 10.41 7.28
N ILE A 16 5.82 10.46 6.33
CA ILE A 16 6.78 9.37 6.07
C ILE A 16 7.69 9.17 7.29
N VAL A 17 8.29 10.25 7.80
CA VAL A 17 9.17 10.18 8.98
C VAL A 17 8.42 9.63 10.19
N ALA A 18 7.21 10.12 10.46
CA ALA A 18 6.39 9.59 11.55
C ALA A 18 6.05 8.10 11.35
N GLY A 19 5.75 7.68 10.12
CA GLY A 19 5.53 6.27 9.79
C GLY A 19 6.76 5.40 10.05
N ALA A 20 7.94 5.85 9.60
CA ALA A 20 9.20 5.15 9.81
C ALA A 20 9.55 5.04 11.31
N VAL A 21 9.39 6.13 12.07
CA VAL A 21 9.58 6.12 13.53
C VAL A 21 8.64 5.12 14.19
N LEU A 22 7.36 5.11 13.82
CA LEU A 22 6.40 4.14 14.36
C LEU A 22 6.78 2.69 14.01
N LEU A 23 7.28 2.43 12.80
CA LEU A 23 7.75 1.12 12.38
C LEU A 23 8.94 0.64 13.23
N VAL A 24 9.90 1.53 13.50
CA VAL A 24 11.09 1.23 14.31
C VAL A 24 10.74 1.02 15.78
N LEU A 25 9.77 1.77 16.30
CA LEU A 25 9.33 1.65 17.70
C LEU A 25 8.38 0.46 17.94
N LEU A 26 7.80 -0.10 16.89
CA LEU A 26 6.80 -1.17 16.99
C LEU A 26 7.33 -2.41 17.74
N PRO A 27 8.52 -2.97 17.43
CA PRO A 27 9.04 -4.14 18.15
C PRO A 27 9.20 -3.89 19.65
N PHE A 28 9.70 -2.70 20.00
CA PHE A 28 9.83 -2.30 21.40
C PHE A 28 8.46 -2.24 22.08
N ALA A 29 7.46 -1.62 21.46
CA ALA A 29 6.11 -1.52 22.02
C ALA A 29 5.46 -2.91 22.20
N VAL A 30 5.59 -3.79 21.21
CA VAL A 30 5.02 -5.14 21.25
C VAL A 30 5.71 -6.02 22.29
N SER A 31 7.03 -5.90 22.47
CA SER A 31 7.79 -6.66 23.49
C SER A 31 7.34 -6.38 24.93
N ARG A 32 6.60 -5.30 25.17
CA ARG A 32 6.09 -4.90 26.49
C ARG A 32 4.65 -5.32 26.73
N LEU A 33 3.98 -5.91 25.74
CA LEU A 33 2.60 -6.36 25.89
C LEU A 33 2.59 -7.61 26.78
N PRO A 34 1.83 -7.62 27.89
CA PRO A 34 1.67 -8.80 28.73
C PRO A 34 0.71 -9.77 28.04
N VAL A 35 1.18 -10.47 27.01
CA VAL A 35 0.37 -11.44 26.27
C VAL A 35 0.36 -12.74 27.07
N THR A 36 -0.68 -12.93 27.88
CA THR A 36 -0.90 -14.19 28.59
C THR A 36 -1.78 -15.07 27.72
N LEU A 37 -1.18 -16.01 27.01
CA LEU A 37 -1.91 -16.93 26.13
C LEU A 37 -2.32 -18.16 26.92
N SER A 38 -3.61 -18.45 26.95
CA SER A 38 -4.13 -19.70 27.50
C SER A 38 -4.24 -20.71 26.37
N ASN A 39 -3.67 -21.91 26.54
CA ASN A 39 -3.69 -23.00 25.56
C ASN A 39 -5.12 -23.46 25.16
N ALA A 40 -6.15 -22.98 25.85
CA ALA A 40 -7.56 -23.27 25.59
C ALA A 40 -8.21 -22.34 24.54
N THR A 41 -7.53 -21.29 24.05
CA THR A 41 -8.11 -20.33 23.10
C THR A 41 -7.74 -20.67 21.65
N PRO A 42 -8.71 -20.94 20.75
CA PRO A 42 -8.44 -21.05 19.33
C PRO A 42 -7.72 -19.80 18.80
N GLY A 43 -6.57 -19.98 18.15
CA GLY A 43 -5.75 -18.89 17.63
C GLY A 43 -4.70 -18.31 18.60
N ALA A 44 -4.59 -18.85 19.82
CA ALA A 44 -3.54 -18.44 20.76
C ALA A 44 -2.14 -18.64 20.17
N GLU A 45 -1.89 -19.76 19.50
CA GLU A 45 -0.61 -20.07 18.84
C GLU A 45 -0.27 -19.07 17.73
N LEU A 46 -1.23 -18.75 16.85
CA LEU A 46 -1.04 -17.74 15.80
C LEU A 46 -0.72 -16.36 16.39
N LEU A 47 -1.44 -15.97 17.45
CA LEU A 47 -1.17 -14.71 18.15
C LEU A 47 0.21 -14.72 18.81
N ALA A 48 0.62 -15.85 19.42
CA ALA A 48 1.96 -16.01 19.98
C ALA A 48 3.03 -15.77 18.91
N HIS A 49 2.90 -16.46 17.76
CA HIS A 49 3.84 -16.31 16.65
C HIS A 49 3.88 -14.89 16.08
N GLN A 50 2.73 -14.21 15.98
CA GLN A 50 2.71 -12.80 15.54
C GLN A 50 3.41 -11.86 16.53
N VAL A 51 3.17 -12.05 17.83
CA VAL A 51 3.80 -11.24 18.88
C VAL A 51 5.30 -11.50 18.96
N GLU A 52 5.71 -12.76 18.88
CA GLU A 52 7.10 -13.20 18.89
C GLU A 52 7.86 -12.64 17.70
N GLY A 53 7.33 -12.78 16.48
CA GLY A 53 7.95 -12.25 15.27
C GLY A 53 8.02 -10.72 15.25
N LEU A 54 6.99 -10.03 15.74
CA LEU A 54 7.03 -8.56 15.84
C LEU A 54 8.00 -8.06 16.91
N SER A 55 8.16 -8.80 18.01
CA SER A 55 9.08 -8.42 19.10
C SER A 55 10.54 -8.67 18.73
N ASN A 56 10.81 -9.73 17.96
CA ASN A 56 12.14 -10.15 17.54
C ASN A 56 12.25 -10.22 16.01
N PRO A 57 12.03 -9.11 15.28
CA PRO A 57 11.87 -9.13 13.83
C PRO A 57 13.12 -9.56 13.06
N PHE A 58 14.30 -9.45 13.68
CA PHE A 58 15.58 -9.81 13.08
C PHE A 58 16.15 -11.14 13.58
N ASP A 59 15.43 -11.86 14.45
CA ASP A 59 15.81 -13.21 14.84
C ASP A 59 15.19 -14.23 13.86
N PRO A 60 16.00 -14.95 13.07
CA PRO A 60 15.49 -15.90 12.08
C PRO A 60 14.78 -17.12 12.68
N GLN A 61 14.92 -17.38 13.99
CA GLN A 61 14.15 -18.43 14.67
C GLN A 61 12.72 -17.97 15.00
N SER A 62 12.52 -16.66 15.13
CA SER A 62 11.27 -16.04 15.57
C SER A 62 10.52 -15.31 14.45
N SER A 63 11.20 -14.97 13.35
CA SER A 63 10.70 -14.10 12.28
C SER A 63 11.26 -14.49 10.91
N THR A 64 10.41 -14.46 9.88
CA THR A 64 10.81 -14.66 8.47
C THR A 64 11.13 -13.36 7.74
N LEU A 65 11.17 -12.21 8.44
CA LEU A 65 11.38 -10.90 7.81
C LEU A 65 12.64 -10.85 6.94
N LEU A 66 13.77 -11.35 7.44
CA LEU A 66 15.04 -11.34 6.71
C LEU A 66 14.97 -12.18 5.43
N LEU A 67 14.33 -13.34 5.48
CA LEU A 67 14.09 -14.18 4.31
C LEU A 67 13.27 -13.43 3.24
N HIS A 68 12.18 -12.78 3.64
CA HIS A 68 11.35 -12.01 2.70
C HIS A 68 12.11 -10.81 2.14
N LEU A 69 12.91 -10.10 2.94
CA LEU A 69 13.77 -9.01 2.46
C LEU A 69 14.80 -9.50 1.42
N ASP A 70 15.38 -10.68 1.62
CA ASP A 70 16.29 -11.29 0.66
C ASP A 70 15.59 -11.62 -0.66
N LEU A 71 14.34 -12.14 -0.61
CA LEU A 71 13.53 -12.38 -1.81
C LEU A 71 13.25 -11.08 -2.58
N VAL A 72 12.86 -10.01 -1.89
CA VAL A 72 12.63 -8.70 -2.51
C VAL A 72 13.92 -8.18 -3.15
N TRP A 73 15.03 -8.21 -2.40
CA TRP A 73 16.32 -7.73 -2.87
C TRP A 73 16.82 -8.50 -4.09
N ALA A 74 16.74 -9.84 -4.05
CA ALA A 74 17.11 -10.69 -5.17
C ALA A 74 16.29 -10.35 -6.42
N GLY A 75 14.99 -10.07 -6.28
CA GLY A 75 14.13 -9.65 -7.38
C GLY A 75 14.53 -8.30 -8.00
N ILE A 76 14.86 -7.32 -7.17
CA ILE A 76 15.35 -6.02 -7.65
C ILE A 76 16.67 -6.18 -8.40
N VAL A 77 17.64 -6.91 -7.82
CA VAL A 77 18.92 -7.22 -8.47
C VAL A 77 18.71 -7.93 -9.80
N ARG A 78 17.74 -8.86 -9.87
CA ARG A 78 17.38 -9.54 -11.11
C ARG A 78 16.98 -8.59 -12.22
N GLY A 79 16.26 -7.50 -11.91
CA GLY A 79 15.92 -6.47 -12.88
C GLY A 79 17.14 -5.83 -13.56
N PHE A 80 18.29 -5.75 -12.88
CA PHE A 80 19.54 -5.27 -13.47
C PHE A 80 20.28 -6.34 -14.28
N LEU A 81 20.16 -7.62 -13.87
CA LEU A 81 20.77 -8.75 -14.57
C LEU A 81 20.02 -9.12 -15.86
N ASP A 82 18.69 -9.03 -15.84
CA ASP A 82 17.80 -9.22 -16.97
C ASP A 82 17.03 -7.92 -17.24
N PRO A 83 17.62 -6.94 -17.95
CA PRO A 83 17.07 -5.60 -18.07
C PRO A 83 15.72 -5.54 -18.80
N LEU A 84 15.36 -6.56 -19.58
CA LEU A 84 14.05 -6.70 -20.24
C LEU A 84 13.09 -7.63 -19.49
N GLY A 85 13.53 -8.22 -18.38
CA GLY A 85 12.77 -9.17 -17.58
C GLY A 85 12.72 -10.58 -18.18
N LEU A 86 12.15 -11.49 -17.40
CA LEU A 86 11.97 -12.90 -17.72
C LEU A 86 10.54 -13.22 -18.21
N GLY A 87 9.70 -12.19 -18.35
CA GLY A 87 8.30 -12.30 -18.70
C GLY A 87 7.37 -12.40 -17.49
N ILE A 88 6.13 -11.94 -17.68
CA ILE A 88 5.11 -11.87 -16.60
C ILE A 88 4.75 -13.23 -16.00
N SER A 89 4.91 -14.32 -16.76
CA SER A 89 4.60 -15.65 -16.25
C SER A 89 5.55 -16.06 -15.12
N ALA A 90 6.80 -15.58 -15.12
CA ALA A 90 7.85 -15.97 -14.19
C ALA A 90 7.53 -15.66 -12.71
N VAL A 91 6.57 -14.76 -12.46
CA VAL A 91 6.19 -14.30 -11.11
C VAL A 91 4.77 -14.72 -10.72
N THR A 92 4.13 -15.61 -11.48
CA THR A 92 2.72 -15.98 -11.30
C THR A 92 2.54 -17.45 -10.98
N ILE A 93 1.48 -17.77 -10.22
CA ILE A 93 1.03 -19.15 -9.97
C ILE A 93 0.72 -19.86 -11.30
N ALA A 94 0.18 -19.14 -12.28
CA ALA A 94 -0.09 -19.67 -13.61
C ALA A 94 1.19 -20.14 -14.31
N GLY A 95 2.27 -19.34 -14.26
CA GLY A 95 3.58 -19.72 -14.81
C GLY A 95 4.07 -21.04 -14.24
N SER A 96 4.08 -21.18 -12.92
CA SER A 96 4.45 -22.44 -12.24
C SER A 96 3.57 -23.61 -12.68
N LYS A 97 2.24 -23.41 -12.77
CA LYS A 97 1.29 -24.47 -13.15
C LYS A 97 1.51 -25.00 -14.57
N PHE A 98 1.99 -24.17 -15.48
CA PHE A 98 2.22 -24.54 -16.88
C PHE A 98 3.70 -24.82 -17.21
N GLY A 99 4.52 -25.13 -16.20
CA GLY A 99 5.93 -25.54 -16.39
C GLY A 99 6.91 -24.38 -16.64
N GLY A 100 6.48 -23.15 -16.41
CA GLY A 100 7.32 -21.95 -16.46
C GLY A 100 8.15 -21.74 -15.20
N LEU A 101 8.94 -20.67 -15.21
CA LEU A 101 9.71 -20.22 -14.05
C LEU A 101 8.78 -19.83 -12.89
N ASN A 102 9.27 -19.99 -11.65
CA ASN A 102 8.60 -19.54 -10.43
C ASN A 102 9.59 -18.73 -9.57
N ILE A 103 9.78 -17.47 -9.92
CA ILE A 103 10.68 -16.51 -9.27
C ILE A 103 9.82 -15.40 -8.67
N ASN A 104 8.79 -15.78 -7.91
CA ASN A 104 7.96 -14.83 -7.19
C ASN A 104 8.74 -14.27 -5.98
N THR A 105 8.65 -12.96 -5.78
CA THR A 105 9.38 -12.19 -4.76
C THR A 105 8.43 -11.48 -3.79
N GLU A 106 7.18 -11.96 -3.74
CA GLU A 106 6.09 -11.62 -2.84
C GLU A 106 5.47 -10.22 -3.03
N VAL A 107 6.27 -9.22 -3.38
CA VAL A 107 5.82 -7.83 -3.53
C VAL A 107 5.96 -7.35 -4.97
N ASP A 108 5.06 -6.45 -5.35
CA ASP A 108 4.98 -5.93 -6.71
C ASP A 108 6.29 -5.34 -7.27
N PRO A 109 7.05 -4.46 -6.56
CA PRO A 109 8.23 -3.84 -7.17
C PRO A 109 9.26 -4.87 -7.65
N SER A 110 9.58 -5.85 -6.81
CA SER A 110 10.54 -6.91 -7.15
C SER A 110 9.96 -7.90 -8.14
N ASN A 111 8.65 -8.19 -8.10
CA ASN A 111 8.00 -9.03 -9.13
C ASN A 111 8.01 -8.35 -10.49
N VAL A 112 7.75 -7.05 -10.55
CA VAL A 112 7.82 -6.26 -11.78
C VAL A 112 9.25 -6.20 -12.30
N ALA A 113 10.25 -6.04 -11.43
CA ALA A 113 11.65 -6.07 -11.82
C ALA A 113 12.04 -7.43 -12.45
N VAL A 114 11.59 -8.55 -11.86
CA VAL A 114 11.82 -9.89 -12.43
C VAL A 114 11.08 -10.07 -13.76
N ALA A 115 9.81 -9.66 -13.83
CA ALA A 115 8.95 -9.91 -14.97
C ALA A 115 9.24 -9.02 -16.19
N LEU A 116 9.51 -7.74 -15.95
CA LEU A 116 9.56 -6.68 -16.97
C LEU A 116 10.88 -5.89 -16.95
N GLY A 117 11.84 -6.29 -16.10
CA GLY A 117 13.16 -5.68 -16.03
C GLY A 117 13.13 -4.25 -15.52
N LEU A 118 14.17 -3.48 -15.89
CA LEU A 118 14.30 -2.07 -15.51
C LEU A 118 13.16 -1.18 -16.05
N PRO A 119 12.71 -1.30 -17.32
CA PRO A 119 11.62 -0.48 -17.83
C PRO A 119 10.35 -0.66 -17.01
N GLY A 120 9.96 -1.90 -16.71
CA GLY A 120 8.79 -2.18 -15.89
C GLY A 120 8.92 -1.60 -14.48
N LEU A 121 10.07 -1.81 -13.82
CA LEU A 121 10.31 -1.29 -12.47
C LEU A 121 10.21 0.24 -12.43
N VAL A 122 10.85 0.93 -13.38
CA VAL A 122 10.79 2.39 -13.47
C VAL A 122 9.36 2.87 -13.70
N THR A 123 8.63 2.26 -14.64
CA THR A 123 7.22 2.60 -14.90
C THR A 123 6.36 2.40 -13.65
N TYR A 124 6.54 1.27 -12.95
CA TYR A 124 5.80 0.99 -11.71
C TYR A 124 6.09 2.05 -10.64
N LEU A 125 7.35 2.41 -10.41
CA LEU A 125 7.74 3.42 -9.43
C LEU A 125 7.19 4.81 -9.78
N ILE A 126 7.13 5.17 -11.06
CA ILE A 126 6.50 6.42 -11.52
C ILE A 126 5.01 6.41 -11.20
N ILE A 127 4.29 5.34 -11.55
CA ILE A 127 2.86 5.19 -11.25
C ILE A 127 2.62 5.30 -9.74
N LEU A 128 3.43 4.61 -8.94
CA LEU A 128 3.35 4.63 -7.48
C LEU A 128 3.54 6.06 -6.93
N ALA A 129 4.57 6.76 -7.40
CA ALA A 129 4.87 8.13 -6.97
C ALA A 129 3.74 9.10 -7.33
N LEU A 130 3.22 9.03 -8.55
CA LEU A 130 2.11 9.87 -9.00
C LEU A 130 0.83 9.57 -8.22
N ALA A 131 0.51 8.30 -8.02
CA ALA A 131 -0.63 7.84 -7.24
C ALA A 131 -0.59 8.38 -5.81
N PHE A 132 0.51 8.20 -5.08
CA PHE A 132 0.61 8.67 -3.69
C PHE A 132 0.65 10.20 -3.60
N ARG A 133 1.31 10.88 -4.53
CA ARG A 133 1.29 12.35 -4.58
C ARG A 133 -0.14 12.86 -4.79
N GLY A 134 -0.88 12.26 -5.73
CA GLY A 134 -2.27 12.58 -6.01
C GLY A 134 -3.17 12.30 -4.80
N ALA A 135 -3.09 11.10 -4.22
CA ALA A 135 -3.90 10.67 -3.09
C ALA A 135 -3.68 11.57 -1.88
N TYR A 136 -2.42 11.83 -1.54
CA TYR A 136 -2.07 12.68 -0.40
C TYR A 136 -2.54 14.12 -0.61
N THR A 137 -2.38 14.65 -1.82
CA THR A 137 -2.84 16.00 -2.17
C THR A 137 -4.36 16.11 -2.05
N LEU A 138 -5.09 15.13 -2.61
CA LEU A 138 -6.54 15.09 -2.54
C LEU A 138 -7.05 15.00 -1.08
N ALA A 139 -6.49 14.07 -0.31
CA ALA A 139 -6.82 13.87 1.10
C ALA A 139 -6.53 15.12 1.95
N LYS A 140 -5.39 15.79 1.71
CA LYS A 140 -5.01 17.02 2.42
C LYS A 140 -5.91 18.21 2.05
N ARG A 141 -6.32 18.33 0.78
CA ARG A 141 -7.19 19.40 0.29
C ARG A 141 -8.62 19.23 0.80
N ARG A 142 -9.24 18.07 0.55
CA ARG A 142 -10.67 17.85 0.82
C ARG A 142 -10.95 17.47 2.27
N ARG A 143 -10.12 16.61 2.86
CA ARG A 143 -10.25 16.09 4.24
C ARG A 143 -11.59 15.37 4.53
N ASP A 144 -12.33 15.02 3.49
CA ASP A 144 -13.54 14.22 3.62
C ASP A 144 -13.19 12.74 3.88
N PRO A 145 -14.09 11.96 4.49
CA PRO A 145 -13.83 10.56 4.83
C PRO A 145 -13.44 9.72 3.62
N LEU A 146 -14.02 9.96 2.45
CA LEU A 146 -13.79 9.16 1.25
C LEU A 146 -12.36 9.37 0.72
N ALA A 147 -11.88 10.61 0.67
CA ALA A 147 -10.50 10.91 0.26
C ALA A 147 -9.45 10.35 1.25
N LEU A 148 -9.77 10.35 2.55
CA LEU A 148 -8.90 9.74 3.56
C LEU A 148 -8.87 8.21 3.44
N VAL A 149 -10.03 7.57 3.26
CA VAL A 149 -10.14 6.13 3.03
C VAL A 149 -9.40 5.72 1.77
N ALA A 150 -9.56 6.46 0.67
CA ALA A 150 -8.83 6.22 -0.58
C ALA A 150 -7.30 6.20 -0.36
N LEU A 151 -6.77 7.21 0.34
CA LEU A 151 -5.35 7.25 0.72
C LEU A 151 -4.97 6.05 1.61
N GLY A 152 -5.81 5.69 2.57
CA GLY A 152 -5.59 4.55 3.47
C GLY A 152 -5.50 3.23 2.71
N VAL A 153 -6.43 2.97 1.80
CA VAL A 153 -6.45 1.77 0.97
C VAL A 153 -5.18 1.69 0.12
N LEU A 154 -4.83 2.76 -0.60
CA LEU A 154 -3.61 2.77 -1.41
C LEU A 154 -2.35 2.47 -0.60
N VAL A 155 -2.25 2.98 0.64
CA VAL A 155 -1.11 2.69 1.52
C VAL A 155 -1.09 1.24 2.00
N VAL A 156 -2.23 0.66 2.35
CA VAL A 156 -2.30 -0.72 2.83
C VAL A 156 -2.06 -1.72 1.69
N THR A 157 -2.46 -1.38 0.47
CA THR A 157 -2.29 -2.25 -0.69
C THR A 157 -1.00 -2.01 -1.46
N THR A 158 -0.16 -1.04 -1.08
CA THR A 158 1.03 -0.55 -1.83
C THR A 158 1.80 -1.63 -2.62
N PHE A 159 2.00 -2.81 -2.03
CA PHE A 159 2.84 -3.88 -2.58
C PHE A 159 2.08 -5.03 -3.28
N GLY A 160 0.77 -4.90 -3.48
CA GLY A 160 -0.09 -5.96 -4.02
C GLY A 160 -1.11 -5.50 -5.08
N TRP A 161 -0.82 -4.44 -5.83
CA TRP A 161 -1.62 -3.93 -6.94
C TRP A 161 -1.59 -4.84 -8.17
N LEU A 162 -0.52 -5.62 -8.32
CA LEU A 162 -0.31 -6.53 -9.47
C LEU A 162 -0.29 -8.01 -9.05
N ASN A 163 -0.51 -8.30 -7.77
CA ASN A 163 -0.46 -9.66 -7.24
C ASN A 163 -1.71 -10.45 -7.65
N GLY A 164 -1.57 -11.34 -8.64
CA GLY A 164 -2.65 -12.22 -9.10
C GLY A 164 -3.17 -13.22 -8.05
N GLY A 165 -2.37 -13.54 -7.03
CA GLY A 165 -2.83 -14.34 -5.88
C GLY A 165 -3.83 -13.57 -5.00
N GLN A 166 -3.81 -12.24 -5.07
CA GLN A 166 -4.72 -11.34 -4.37
C GLN A 166 -5.79 -10.74 -5.32
N TYR A 167 -6.24 -11.50 -6.33
CA TYR A 167 -7.15 -11.01 -7.38
C TYR A 167 -8.41 -10.29 -6.86
N ALA A 168 -8.92 -10.68 -5.68
CA ALA A 168 -10.10 -10.07 -5.08
C ALA A 168 -9.87 -8.64 -4.55
N VAL A 169 -8.62 -8.23 -4.33
CA VAL A 169 -8.26 -6.90 -3.80
C VAL A 169 -7.32 -6.12 -4.71
N ALA A 170 -6.57 -6.79 -5.59
CA ALA A 170 -5.59 -6.17 -6.48
C ALA A 170 -6.20 -5.13 -7.44
N PHE A 171 -7.50 -5.22 -7.74
CA PHE A 171 -8.19 -4.24 -8.60
C PHE A 171 -8.61 -2.96 -7.87
N LEU A 172 -8.69 -2.97 -6.53
CA LEU A 172 -9.16 -1.83 -5.73
C LEU A 172 -8.29 -0.57 -5.89
N PRO A 173 -6.94 -0.66 -5.87
CA PRO A 173 -6.07 0.49 -6.11
C PRO A 173 -6.38 1.17 -7.44
N TRP A 174 -6.55 0.38 -8.50
CA TRP A 174 -6.83 0.91 -9.84
C TRP A 174 -8.17 1.64 -9.92
N LEU A 175 -9.23 1.11 -9.30
CA LEU A 175 -10.53 1.79 -9.22
C LEU A 175 -10.42 3.10 -8.43
N ILE A 176 -9.69 3.09 -7.31
CA ILE A 176 -9.48 4.27 -6.49
C ILE A 176 -8.69 5.33 -7.25
N LEU A 177 -7.65 4.95 -7.99
CA LEU A 177 -6.88 5.88 -8.82
C LEU A 177 -7.73 6.52 -9.90
N GLY A 178 -8.57 5.75 -10.60
CA GLY A 178 -9.51 6.29 -11.58
C GLY A 178 -10.53 7.26 -10.97
N TRP A 179 -11.07 6.93 -9.79
CA TRP A 179 -11.93 7.86 -9.04
C TRP A 179 -11.18 9.13 -8.63
N MET A 180 -9.95 9.00 -8.11
CA MET A 180 -9.14 10.12 -7.65
C MET A 180 -8.77 11.08 -8.79
N ASP A 181 -8.44 10.55 -9.96
CA ASP A 181 -8.08 11.35 -11.14
C ASP A 181 -9.20 12.35 -11.49
N ARG A 182 -10.45 11.87 -11.50
CA ARG A 182 -11.62 12.73 -11.66
C ARG A 182 -11.78 13.76 -10.53
N ARG A 183 -11.45 13.41 -9.29
CA ARG A 183 -11.63 14.30 -8.12
C ARG A 183 -10.54 15.35 -7.95
N LEU A 184 -9.38 15.16 -8.57
CA LEU A 184 -8.27 16.12 -8.52
C LEU A 184 -8.57 17.38 -9.35
N THR A 185 -9.46 17.27 -10.34
CA THR A 185 -9.92 18.39 -11.17
C THR A 185 -11.18 19.06 -10.64
N ASP A 186 -12.00 18.38 -9.84
CA ASP A 186 -13.17 18.96 -9.19
C ASP A 186 -12.78 20.06 -8.18
N PRO A 187 -13.49 21.21 -8.14
CA PRO A 187 -13.36 22.13 -7.03
C PRO A 187 -13.76 21.44 -5.71
N PRO A 188 -13.16 21.84 -4.56
CA PRO A 188 -13.61 21.35 -3.27
C PRO A 188 -15.11 21.67 -3.13
N PRO A 189 -15.91 20.77 -2.50
CA PRO A 189 -17.34 21.02 -2.32
C PRO A 189 -17.46 22.32 -1.51
N THR A 190 -17.96 23.36 -2.17
CA THR A 190 -18.20 24.65 -1.54
C THR A 190 -19.28 24.48 -0.49
N GLU A 191 -19.16 25.23 0.61
CA GLU A 191 -20.29 25.52 1.48
C GLU A 191 -21.51 25.89 0.61
N SER A 192 -22.68 25.44 1.07
CA SER A 192 -24.02 25.54 0.51
C SER A 192 -24.15 26.32 -0.81
N PRO A 193 -24.77 25.75 -1.87
CA PRO A 193 -25.06 26.51 -3.09
C PRO A 193 -25.71 27.83 -2.68
N PRO A 194 -25.33 28.98 -3.30
CA PRO A 194 -25.92 30.26 -2.97
C PRO A 194 -27.43 30.07 -2.96
N ALA A 195 -28.06 30.43 -1.84
CA ALA A 195 -29.49 30.28 -1.67
C ALA A 195 -30.14 30.79 -2.96
N ILE A 196 -30.87 29.93 -3.66
CA ILE A 196 -31.65 30.33 -4.80
C ILE A 196 -32.62 31.36 -4.24
N ASP A 197 -32.31 32.64 -4.41
CA ASP A 197 -33.23 33.72 -4.09
C ASP A 197 -34.34 33.59 -5.13
N LEU A 198 -35.36 32.82 -4.75
CA LEU A 198 -36.63 32.72 -5.45
C LEU A 198 -37.36 34.06 -5.26
N HIS A 199 -36.76 35.15 -5.73
CA HIS A 199 -37.48 36.39 -5.95
C HIS A 199 -38.35 36.18 -7.18
N VAL A 200 -39.49 35.54 -6.93
CA VAL A 200 -40.64 35.48 -7.82
C VAL A 200 -41.04 36.92 -8.14
N ARG A 201 -40.57 37.41 -9.29
CA ARG A 201 -41.12 38.61 -9.91
C ARG A 201 -42.53 38.28 -10.37
N HIS A 202 -43.50 38.44 -9.48
CA HIS A 202 -44.88 38.68 -9.87
C HIS A 202 -44.94 40.06 -10.56
N LEU A 203 -44.72 40.08 -11.87
CA LEU A 203 -45.08 41.22 -12.69
C LEU A 203 -46.52 41.04 -13.18
N ARG A 204 -47.30 42.04 -12.80
CA ARG A 204 -48.65 42.38 -13.25
C ARG A 204 -48.66 42.76 -14.73
#